data_AF-A0A849TKL3-F1
#
_entry.id   AF-A0A849TKL3-F1
#
_cell.length_a   1.000
_cell.length_b   1.000
_cell.length_c   1.000
_cell.angle_alpha   90.00
_cell.angle_beta   90.00
_cell.angle_gamma   90.00
#
_symmetry.space_group_name_H-M   'P 1'
#
loop_
_entity.id
_entity.type
_entity.pdbx_description
1 polymer ?
#
loop_
_entity_poly.entity_id
_entity_poly.type
_entity_poly.pdbx_seq_one_letter_code
_entity_poly.pdbx_strand_id
1 'polypeptide(L)'
;TPPTEQDVLSNIKSTHVVMELCASRLPDGSKSPPLANLADNGMNQAFVIGPEVKNWRNIDAVTQVARAIVNGKTVVETTGGHTQKDIGALLVWLVRHVVMERNGLAAGAFVAAGSWTGIHWLDAPALVGGEFEGLGRLDCVLGPQNTGPRII
;
A
#
# COMPACT_ATOMS: atom_id res chain seq x y z
N THR A 1 -27.80 -0.67 3.94
CA THR A 1 -27.64 -1.85 3.05
C THR A 1 -26.24 -1.85 2.51
N PRO A 2 -25.58 -3.01 2.37
CA PRO A 2 -24.24 -3.08 1.80
C PRO A 2 -24.23 -2.52 0.37
N PRO A 3 -23.23 -1.70 0.00
CA PRO A 3 -23.13 -1.18 -1.36
C PRO A 3 -22.96 -2.33 -2.37
N THR A 4 -23.54 -2.17 -3.55
CA THR A 4 -23.31 -3.09 -4.66
C THR A 4 -21.88 -2.98 -5.17
N GLU A 5 -21.42 -3.96 -5.94
CA GLU A 5 -20.11 -3.86 -6.59
C GLU A 5 -20.03 -2.63 -7.49
N GLN A 6 -21.08 -2.35 -8.26
CA GLN A 6 -21.17 -1.16 -9.11
C GLN A 6 -21.09 0.14 -8.30
N ASP A 7 -21.75 0.22 -7.15
CA ASP A 7 -21.65 1.39 -6.26
C ASP A 7 -20.20 1.62 -5.83
N VAL A 8 -19.48 0.57 -5.45
CA VAL A 8 -18.08 0.71 -5.05
C VAL A 8 -17.20 1.12 -6.22
N LEU A 9 -17.25 0.35 -7.32
CA LEU A 9 -16.34 0.53 -8.44
C LEU A 9 -16.54 1.87 -9.16
N SER A 10 -17.78 2.35 -9.27
CA SER A 10 -18.07 3.64 -9.91
C SER A 10 -17.63 4.85 -9.10
N ASN A 11 -17.42 4.69 -7.79
CA ASN A 11 -16.95 5.76 -6.90
C ASN A 11 -15.42 5.83 -6.75
N ILE A 12 -14.67 4.94 -7.42
CA ILE A 12 -13.21 5.04 -7.50
C ILE A 12 -12.85 6.16 -8.47
N LYS A 13 -12.43 7.31 -7.92
CA LYS A 13 -12.03 8.49 -8.71
C LYS A 13 -10.77 8.26 -9.53
N SER A 14 -9.75 7.67 -8.93
CA SER A 14 -8.46 7.41 -9.56
C SER A 14 -7.71 6.29 -8.84
N THR A 15 -6.72 5.71 -9.52
CA THR A 15 -5.81 4.70 -9.01
C THR A 15 -4.38 5.14 -9.28
N HIS A 16 -3.45 4.82 -8.39
CA HIS A 16 -2.09 5.35 -8.44
C HIS A 16 -1.08 4.25 -8.14
N VAL A 17 0.14 4.39 -8.67
CA VAL A 17 1.29 3.70 -8.10
C VAL A 17 1.54 4.29 -6.72
N VAL A 18 1.67 3.44 -5.70
CA VAL A 18 1.83 3.87 -4.32
C VAL A 18 2.94 3.08 -3.64
N MET A 19 3.63 3.74 -2.71
CA MET A 19 4.51 3.12 -1.74
C MET A 19 3.98 3.39 -0.33
N GLU A 20 3.84 2.32 0.44
CA GLU A 20 3.55 2.39 1.87
C GLU A 20 4.88 2.37 2.63
N LEU A 21 5.09 3.39 3.46
CA LEU A 21 6.16 3.35 4.46
C LEU A 21 5.58 2.78 5.74
N CYS A 22 6.27 1.78 6.27
CA CYS A 22 5.87 1.07 7.47
C CYS A 22 6.91 1.25 8.57
N ALA A 23 6.43 1.47 9.80
CA ALA A 23 7.25 1.49 11.00
C ALA A 23 6.44 0.91 12.16
N SER A 24 7.09 0.08 12.97
CA SER A 24 6.49 -0.45 14.19
C SER A 24 6.79 0.45 15.37
N ARG A 25 5.82 0.63 16.27
CA ARG A 25 5.98 1.32 17.55
C ARG A 25 6.09 0.36 18.73
N LEU A 26 6.16 -0.94 18.43
CA LEU A 26 6.23 -2.00 19.42
C LEU A 26 7.70 -2.36 19.71
N PRO A 27 8.02 -2.85 20.93
CA PRO A 27 9.39 -3.22 21.30
C PRO A 27 10.00 -4.30 20.40
N ASP A 28 9.22 -5.30 20.01
CA ASP A 28 9.66 -6.37 19.11
C ASP A 28 9.60 -5.98 17.63
N GLY A 29 9.26 -4.71 17.35
CA GLY A 29 9.13 -4.16 16.02
C GLY A 29 8.19 -5.01 15.15
N SER A 30 8.63 -5.28 13.92
CA SER A 30 7.89 -6.10 12.96
C SER A 30 7.74 -7.57 13.35
N LYS A 31 8.48 -8.05 14.34
CA LYS A 31 8.40 -9.43 14.85
C LYS A 31 7.29 -9.61 15.88
N SER A 32 6.63 -8.52 16.27
CA SER A 32 5.48 -8.56 17.17
C SER A 32 4.36 -9.47 16.61
N PRO A 33 3.53 -10.08 17.48
CA PRO A 33 2.42 -10.92 17.03
C PRO A 33 1.48 -10.20 16.06
N PRO A 34 0.82 -10.88 15.11
CA PRO A 34 -0.03 -10.23 14.09
C PRO A 34 -1.11 -9.31 14.67
N LEU A 35 -1.75 -9.69 15.78
CA LEU A 35 -2.75 -8.85 16.44
C LEU A 35 -2.14 -7.61 17.11
N ALA A 36 -0.89 -7.70 17.58
CA ALA A 36 -0.16 -6.54 18.08
C ALA A 36 0.19 -5.60 16.93
N ASN A 37 0.67 -6.12 15.79
CA ASN A 37 0.88 -5.30 14.58
C ASN A 37 -0.42 -4.66 14.07
N LEU A 38 -1.56 -5.35 14.19
CA LEU A 38 -2.87 -4.80 13.85
C LEU A 38 -3.26 -3.66 14.80
N ALA A 39 -3.09 -3.84 16.12
CA ALA A 39 -3.30 -2.80 17.11
C ALA A 39 -2.35 -1.61 16.89
N ASP A 40 -1.16 -1.89 16.37
CA ASP A 40 -0.20 -0.91 15.87
C ASP A 40 -0.59 -0.39 14.48
N ASN A 41 -1.88 -0.16 14.21
CA ASN A 41 -2.41 0.37 12.94
C ASN A 41 -1.80 -0.28 11.68
N GLY A 42 -1.59 -1.60 11.72
CA GLY A 42 -0.94 -2.34 10.62
C GLY A 42 0.50 -1.91 10.31
N MET A 43 1.21 -1.33 11.29
CA MET A 43 2.52 -0.68 11.12
C MET A 43 2.55 0.50 10.13
N ASN A 44 1.40 1.09 9.81
CA ASN A 44 1.34 2.23 8.88
C ASN A 44 2.13 3.44 9.43
N GLN A 45 2.96 4.05 8.58
CA GLN A 45 3.72 5.28 8.91
C GLN A 45 3.40 6.42 7.93
N ALA A 46 3.49 6.16 6.63
CA ALA A 46 3.21 7.16 5.60
C ALA A 46 2.79 6.52 4.28
N PHE A 47 2.16 7.33 3.43
CA PHE A 47 1.62 6.92 2.14
C PHE A 47 2.16 7.86 1.06
N VAL A 48 2.99 7.34 0.15
CA VAL A 48 3.58 8.14 -0.94
C VAL A 48 2.82 7.86 -2.22
N ILE A 49 2.12 8.87 -2.72
CA ILE A 49 1.26 8.75 -3.91
C ILE A 49 2.07 9.14 -5.14
N GLY A 50 2.17 8.22 -6.08
CA GLY A 50 2.85 8.40 -7.36
C GLY A 50 1.89 8.70 -8.51
N PRO A 51 2.32 8.44 -9.75
CA PRO A 51 1.53 8.72 -10.95
C PRO A 51 0.21 7.94 -10.95
N GLU A 52 -0.80 8.54 -11.60
CA GLU A 52 -2.09 7.89 -11.81
C GLU A 52 -1.96 6.76 -12.83
N VAL A 53 -2.54 5.60 -12.51
CA VAL A 53 -2.64 4.44 -13.40
C VAL A 53 -3.98 4.49 -14.12
N LYS A 54 -3.95 4.70 -15.44
CA LYS A 54 -5.15 4.68 -16.28
C LYS A 54 -5.59 3.23 -16.54
N ASN A 55 -6.89 3.04 -16.78
CA ASN A 55 -7.47 1.73 -17.15
C ASN A 55 -7.10 0.59 -16.18
N TRP A 56 -7.02 0.87 -14.88
CA TRP A 56 -6.59 -0.09 -13.84
C TRP A 56 -7.36 -1.41 -13.83
N ARG A 57 -8.60 -1.41 -14.32
CA ARG A 57 -9.44 -2.61 -14.45
C ARG A 57 -8.89 -3.63 -15.46
N ASN A 58 -8.00 -3.21 -16.35
CA ASN A 58 -7.37 -4.06 -17.34
C ASN A 58 -6.00 -4.58 -16.87
N ILE A 59 -5.57 -4.24 -15.65
CA ILE A 59 -4.34 -4.79 -15.08
C ILE A 59 -4.57 -6.27 -14.81
N ASP A 60 -3.81 -7.11 -15.49
CA ASP A 60 -3.73 -8.51 -15.16
C ASP A 60 -2.78 -8.70 -13.97
N ALA A 61 -3.37 -8.89 -12.79
CA ALA A 61 -2.61 -9.07 -11.57
C ALA A 61 -1.78 -10.36 -11.53
N VAL A 62 -1.91 -11.28 -12.48
CA VAL A 62 -1.09 -12.50 -12.58
C VAL A 62 0.20 -12.25 -13.35
N THR A 63 0.18 -11.35 -14.32
CA THR A 63 1.34 -11.08 -15.21
C THR A 63 2.01 -9.75 -14.93
N GLN A 64 1.38 -8.86 -14.18
CA GLN A 64 1.94 -7.55 -13.84
C GLN A 64 3.24 -7.69 -13.04
N VAL A 65 4.30 -7.05 -13.54
CA VAL A 65 5.61 -6.98 -12.88
C VAL A 65 5.68 -5.76 -11.96
N ALA A 66 6.20 -5.95 -10.76
CA ALA A 66 6.46 -4.91 -9.77
C ALA A 66 7.89 -5.03 -9.21
N ARG A 67 8.52 -3.89 -8.94
CA ARG A 67 9.90 -3.79 -8.44
C ARG A 67 9.97 -2.87 -7.22
N ALA A 68 10.73 -3.30 -6.22
CA ALA A 68 11.21 -2.44 -5.15
C ALA A 68 12.70 -2.14 -5.38
N ILE A 69 13.06 -0.87 -5.29
CA ILE A 69 14.37 -0.36 -5.69
C ILE A 69 14.97 0.44 -4.53
N VAL A 70 16.24 0.21 -4.22
CA VAL A 70 16.97 0.91 -3.17
C VAL A 70 18.29 1.36 -3.74
N ASN A 71 18.58 2.67 -3.64
CA ASN A 71 19.81 3.29 -4.12
C ASN A 71 20.13 2.91 -5.60
N GLY A 72 19.11 2.93 -6.45
CA GLY A 72 19.21 2.62 -7.87
C GLY A 72 19.29 1.14 -8.22
N LYS A 73 19.31 0.23 -7.23
CA LYS A 73 19.34 -1.21 -7.45
C LYS A 73 17.97 -1.84 -7.15
N THR A 74 17.46 -2.65 -8.08
CA THR A 74 16.31 -3.52 -7.81
C THR A 74 16.69 -4.53 -6.74
N VAL A 75 16.03 -4.44 -5.58
CA VAL A 75 16.22 -5.36 -4.46
C VAL A 75 15.21 -6.50 -4.48
N VAL A 76 14.03 -6.25 -5.07
CA VAL A 76 12.95 -7.23 -5.24
C VAL A 76 12.25 -6.98 -6.56
N GLU A 77 11.97 -8.06 -7.27
CA GLU A 77 11.13 -8.08 -8.47
C GLU A 77 10.14 -9.25 -8.34
N THR A 78 8.87 -8.98 -8.67
CA THR A 78 7.80 -9.98 -8.63
C THR A 78 6.99 -9.91 -9.91
N THR A 79 6.56 -11.06 -10.42
CA THR A 79 5.54 -11.17 -11.46
C THR A 79 4.28 -11.73 -10.83
N GLY A 80 3.19 -10.98 -10.91
CA GLY A 80 1.93 -11.33 -10.28
C GLY A 80 1.99 -11.41 -8.75
N GLY A 81 2.80 -10.54 -8.14
CA GLY A 81 3.09 -10.58 -6.71
C GLY A 81 1.93 -10.18 -5.79
N HIS A 82 0.80 -9.70 -6.33
CA HIS A 82 -0.34 -9.32 -5.52
C HIS A 82 -1.02 -10.55 -4.90
N THR A 83 -1.25 -10.51 -3.60
CA THR A 83 -1.87 -11.64 -2.88
C THR A 83 -3.32 -11.91 -3.31
N GLN A 84 -4.02 -10.90 -3.83
CA GLN A 84 -5.37 -11.01 -4.39
C GLN A 84 -5.34 -10.87 -5.91
N LYS A 85 -5.85 -11.89 -6.62
CA LYS A 85 -5.89 -11.88 -8.09
C LYS A 85 -6.91 -10.90 -8.64
N ASP A 86 -8.00 -10.67 -7.90
CA ASP A 86 -9.03 -9.69 -8.24
C ASP A 86 -8.98 -8.52 -7.24
N ILE A 87 -8.28 -7.46 -7.65
CA ILE A 87 -8.14 -6.24 -6.87
C ILE A 87 -9.49 -5.52 -6.73
N GLY A 88 -10.35 -5.61 -7.75
CA GLY A 88 -11.70 -5.04 -7.70
C GLY A 88 -12.53 -5.69 -6.59
N ALA A 89 -12.53 -7.02 -6.52
CA ALA A 89 -13.22 -7.76 -5.48
C ALA A 89 -12.70 -7.42 -4.07
N LEU A 90 -11.37 -7.26 -3.91
CA LEU A 90 -10.78 -6.82 -2.64
C LEU A 90 -11.29 -5.43 -2.21
N LEU A 91 -11.33 -4.46 -3.13
CA LEU A 91 -11.85 -3.12 -2.86
C LEU A 91 -13.34 -3.15 -2.51
N VAL A 92 -14.14 -3.96 -3.21
CA VAL A 92 -15.57 -4.15 -2.91
C VAL A 92 -15.77 -4.71 -1.51
N TRP A 93 -14.99 -5.72 -1.11
CA TRP A 93 -15.03 -6.27 0.25
C TRP A 93 -14.69 -5.20 1.29
N LEU A 94 -13.59 -4.46 1.09
CA LEU A 94 -13.15 -3.45 2.03
C LEU A 94 -14.17 -2.33 2.20
N VAL A 95 -14.70 -1.78 1.10
CA VAL A 95 -15.68 -0.69 1.16
C VAL A 95 -16.97 -1.17 1.83
N ARG A 96 -17.44 -2.40 1.53
CA ARG A 96 -18.58 -2.98 2.25
C ARG A 96 -18.31 -3.11 3.73
N HIS A 97 -17.15 -3.62 4.12
CA HIS A 97 -16.77 -3.76 5.52
C HIS A 97 -16.76 -2.40 6.22
N VAL A 98 -16.14 -1.38 5.63
CA VAL A 98 -16.02 -0.06 6.27
C VAL A 98 -17.38 0.66 6.36
N VAL A 99 -18.22 0.56 5.31
CA VAL A 99 -19.58 1.13 5.33
C VAL A 99 -20.46 0.46 6.37
N MET A 100 -20.37 -0.86 6.53
CA MET A 100 -21.22 -1.60 7.46
C MET A 100 -20.73 -1.54 8.90
N GLU A 101 -19.41 -1.52 9.13
CA GLU A 101 -18.81 -1.77 10.45
C GLU A 101 -17.97 -0.60 11.00
N ARG A 102 -17.73 0.46 10.22
CA ARG A 102 -16.74 1.51 10.53
C ARG A 102 -17.16 2.93 10.10
N ASN A 103 -18.46 3.21 10.06
CA ASN A 103 -19.03 4.54 9.72
C ASN A 103 -18.74 5.04 8.29
N GLY A 104 -18.31 4.16 7.38
CA GLY A 104 -18.08 4.51 5.97
C GLY A 104 -16.76 5.21 5.69
N LEU A 105 -16.58 5.58 4.41
CA LEU A 105 -15.40 6.27 3.90
C LEU A 105 -15.76 7.71 3.51
N ALA A 106 -14.91 8.66 3.91
CA ALA A 106 -15.05 10.04 3.46
C ALA A 106 -14.67 10.18 1.98
N ALA A 107 -15.33 11.09 1.27
CA ALA A 107 -14.92 11.46 -0.08
C ALA A 107 -13.47 12.00 -0.06
N GLY A 108 -12.64 11.54 -0.99
CA GLY A 108 -11.21 11.89 -1.06
C GLY A 108 -10.29 11.02 -0.20
N ALA A 109 -10.82 10.01 0.51
CA ALA A 109 -9.99 9.04 1.19
C ALA A 109 -9.13 8.23 0.19
N PHE A 110 -7.90 7.93 0.61
CA PHE A 110 -7.02 7.00 -0.08
C PHE A 110 -7.10 5.63 0.57
N VAL A 111 -7.03 4.59 -0.26
CA VAL A 111 -7.10 3.19 0.18
C VAL A 111 -5.89 2.46 -0.39
N ALA A 112 -5.12 1.83 0.48
CA ALA A 112 -4.09 0.89 0.07
C ALA A 112 -4.75 -0.40 -0.45
N ALA A 113 -4.42 -0.79 -1.68
CA ALA A 113 -5.01 -1.97 -2.32
C ALA A 113 -4.25 -3.28 -2.02
N GLY A 114 -3.24 -3.24 -1.16
CA GLY A 114 -2.36 -4.37 -0.86
C GLY A 114 -0.98 -4.24 -1.51
N SER A 115 0.00 -4.93 -0.93
CA SER A 115 1.38 -4.92 -1.42
C SER A 115 1.58 -5.96 -2.52
N TRP A 116 2.42 -5.62 -3.49
CA TRP A 116 2.85 -6.48 -4.60
C TRP A 116 4.22 -7.11 -4.38
N THR A 117 5.09 -6.47 -3.59
CA THR A 117 6.46 -6.94 -3.32
C THR A 117 6.63 -7.48 -1.90
N GLY A 118 5.64 -7.25 -1.03
CA GLY A 118 5.76 -7.47 0.41
C GLY A 118 6.34 -6.26 1.14
N ILE A 119 6.83 -6.49 2.37
CA ILE A 119 7.50 -5.48 3.19
C ILE A 119 9.00 -5.74 3.21
N HIS A 120 9.81 -4.69 3.03
CA HIS A 120 11.27 -4.78 3.04
C HIS A 120 11.84 -3.77 4.02
N TRP A 121 12.54 -4.29 5.04
CA TRP A 121 13.18 -3.48 6.06
C TRP A 121 14.55 -3.01 5.57
N LEU A 122 14.82 -1.73 5.72
CA LEU A 122 16.07 -1.10 5.30
C LEU A 122 16.44 0.05 6.23
N ASP A 123 17.73 0.32 6.32
CA ASP A 123 18.26 1.44 7.10
C ASP A 123 18.17 2.74 6.28
N ALA A 124 17.92 3.85 6.97
CA ALA A 124 17.96 5.18 6.40
C ALA A 124 19.30 5.88 6.74
N PRO A 125 19.79 6.83 5.94
CA PRO A 125 19.15 7.40 4.76
C PRO A 125 19.22 6.49 3.53
N ALA A 126 18.18 6.53 2.70
CA ALA A 126 18.12 5.74 1.47
C ALA A 126 17.23 6.43 0.42
N LEU A 127 17.56 6.27 -0.85
CA LEU A 127 16.62 6.53 -1.95
C LEU A 127 15.86 5.24 -2.22
N VAL A 128 14.55 5.24 -2.01
CA VAL A 128 13.68 4.10 -2.25
C VAL A 128 12.74 4.37 -3.42
N GLY A 129 12.49 3.36 -4.24
CA GLY A 129 11.64 3.45 -5.41
C GLY A 129 10.69 2.26 -5.51
N GLY A 130 9.50 2.52 -6.04
CA GLY A 130 8.50 1.53 -6.39
C GLY A 130 8.14 1.68 -7.86
N GLU A 131 8.18 0.59 -8.61
CA GLU A 131 7.90 0.57 -10.04
C GLU A 131 6.95 -0.56 -10.39
N PHE A 132 5.98 -0.26 -11.25
CA PHE A 132 5.12 -1.23 -11.90
C PHE A 132 5.36 -1.12 -13.39
N GLU A 133 5.80 -2.21 -14.00
CA GLU A 133 6.15 -2.22 -15.43
C GLU A 133 4.96 -1.77 -16.27
N GLY A 134 5.17 -0.75 -17.10
CA GLY A 134 4.14 -0.16 -17.95
C GLY A 134 3.09 0.71 -17.24
N LEU A 135 3.04 0.74 -15.90
CA LEU A 135 2.04 1.51 -15.14
C LEU A 135 2.61 2.78 -14.48
N GLY A 136 3.88 2.76 -14.08
CA GLY A 136 4.57 3.93 -13.57
C GLY A 136 5.56 3.65 -12.45
N ARG A 137 6.21 4.72 -12.00
CA ARG A 137 7.24 4.69 -10.95
C ARG A 137 7.07 5.87 -10.01
N LEU A 138 7.44 5.67 -8.76
CA LEU A 138 7.69 6.76 -7.80
C LEU A 138 8.99 6.50 -7.04
N ASP A 139 9.61 7.58 -6.58
CA ASP A 139 10.80 7.57 -5.74
C ASP A 139 10.58 8.44 -4.50
N CYS A 140 11.20 8.06 -3.38
CA CYS A 140 11.14 8.75 -2.11
C CYS A 140 12.52 8.74 -1.46
N VAL A 141 12.94 9.87 -0.88
CA VAL A 141 14.16 9.94 -0.08
C VAL A 141 13.78 9.75 1.38
N LEU A 142 14.30 8.69 1.99
CA LEU A 142 14.23 8.49 3.42
C LEU A 142 15.38 9.27 4.08
N GLY A 143 15.02 10.23 4.92
CA GLY A 143 15.97 10.93 5.77
C GLY A 143 16.48 10.05 6.92
N PRO A 144 17.49 10.51 7.69
CA PRO A 144 17.97 9.80 8.88
C PRO A 144 16.82 9.48 9.84
N GLN A 145 16.86 8.29 10.45
CA GLN A 145 15.85 7.93 11.45
C GLN A 145 16.05 8.77 12.72
N ASN A 146 15.07 9.63 13.04
CA ASN A 146 15.04 10.31 14.33
C ASN A 146 14.50 9.35 15.39
N THR A 147 15.41 8.76 16.16
CA THR A 147 15.13 7.87 17.32
C THR A 147 14.93 8.65 18.64
N GLY A 148 14.90 9.99 18.57
CA GLY A 148 14.67 10.83 19.74
C GLY A 148 13.27 10.69 20.34
N PRO A 149 13.12 10.95 21.65
CA PRO A 149 11.82 10.91 22.31
C PRO A 149 10.84 11.88 21.64
N ARG A 150 9.63 11.41 21.38
CA ARG A 150 8.51 12.22 20.87
C ARG A 150 7.53 12.46 22.00
N ILE A 151 7.10 13.70 22.16
CA ILE A 151 6.03 14.10 23.08
C ILE A 151 4.80 14.39 22.22
N ILE A 152 3.63 13.93 22.68
CA ILE A 152 2.32 14.21 22.07
C ILE A 152 1.86 15.60 22.50
#